data_AF-A0A7Y2T5H8-F1
#
_entry.id   AF-A0A7Y2T5H8-F1
#
_cell.length_a   1.000
_cell.length_b   1.000
_cell.length_c   1.000
_cell.angle_alpha   90.00
_cell.angle_beta   90.00
_cell.angle_gamma   90.00
#
_symmetry.space_group_name_H-M   'P 1'
#
loop_
_entity.id
_entity.type
_entity.pdbx_description
1 polymer ?
#
loop_
_entity_poly.entity_id
_entity_poly.type
_entity_poly.pdbx_seq_one_letter_code
_entity_poly.pdbx_strand_id
1 'polypeptide(L)'
;MIKYGVSLGACALVAACGSSGVGGTATSGGDAVAGDWKKVAGVTHAVTGNREVMKAKVDGGEVVAMLVWRDYSAALDGAISKWYGDMATPPPKFVVESLMISIDGKGMIIPQAKSRYLASQWMNGLSHLGINQRGEQLRVLVDVGDGAEGWTATYVVNAQNLSLISHEVRDGAEVHNEVVE
;
A
#
# COMPACT_ATOMS: atom_id res chain seq x y z
N MET A 1 42.58 29.28 -42.92
CA MET A 1 42.69 30.05 -41.67
C MET A 1 41.45 29.77 -40.86
N ILE A 2 41.58 29.02 -39.76
CA ILE A 2 40.48 28.43 -38.99
C ILE A 2 39.80 29.52 -38.16
N LYS A 3 38.46 29.55 -38.15
CA LYS A 3 37.68 30.28 -37.14
C LYS A 3 36.62 29.35 -36.55
N TYR A 4 36.84 28.97 -35.30
CA TYR A 4 35.87 28.34 -34.41
C TYR A 4 34.80 29.36 -34.02
N GLY A 5 33.54 28.92 -33.95
CA GLY A 5 32.41 29.71 -33.45
C GLY A 5 31.39 28.80 -32.78
N VAL A 6 31.39 28.84 -31.46
CA VAL A 6 30.67 27.99 -30.49
C VAL A 6 29.15 28.14 -30.62
N SER A 7 28.43 27.03 -30.65
CA SER A 7 26.96 26.98 -30.50
C SER A 7 26.59 27.04 -29.01
N LEU A 8 26.12 28.20 -28.52
CA LEU A 8 25.46 28.30 -27.22
C LEU A 8 23.99 27.91 -27.35
N GLY A 9 23.63 26.76 -26.79
CA GLY A 9 22.25 26.38 -26.53
C GLY A 9 21.69 27.18 -25.36
N ALA A 10 20.55 27.86 -25.58
CA ALA A 10 19.83 28.55 -24.54
C ALA A 10 19.03 27.53 -23.69
N CYS A 11 19.49 27.28 -22.46
CA CYS A 11 18.68 26.66 -21.42
C CYS A 11 17.72 27.71 -20.86
N ALA A 12 16.42 27.51 -21.05
CA ALA A 12 15.40 28.29 -20.33
C ALA A 12 15.30 27.78 -18.89
N LEU A 13 15.88 28.55 -17.96
CA LEU A 13 15.60 28.48 -16.53
C LEU A 13 14.28 29.20 -16.27
N VAL A 14 13.24 28.46 -15.87
CA VAL A 14 12.07 29.07 -15.23
C VAL A 14 12.30 29.03 -13.73
N ALA A 15 12.71 30.18 -13.19
CA ALA A 15 12.66 30.46 -11.78
C ALA A 15 11.21 30.87 -11.42
N ALA A 16 10.63 30.19 -10.44
CA ALA A 16 9.46 30.69 -9.72
C ALA A 16 9.73 30.56 -8.23
N CYS A 17 10.27 31.64 -7.65
CA CYS A 17 10.15 31.92 -6.23
C CYS A 17 8.78 32.60 -6.00
N GLY A 18 7.94 31.98 -5.18
CA GLY A 18 6.68 32.54 -4.73
C GLY A 18 6.38 32.02 -3.33
N SER A 19 6.79 32.81 -2.34
CA SER A 19 6.41 32.67 -0.94
C SER A 19 4.91 32.88 -0.77
N SER A 20 4.25 32.05 0.05
CA SER A 20 3.23 32.41 1.04
C SER A 20 2.60 31.13 1.60
N GLY A 21 2.70 30.94 2.91
CA GLY A 21 1.98 29.87 3.59
C GLY A 21 0.47 30.12 3.54
N VAL A 22 -0.29 29.05 3.29
CA VAL A 22 -1.68 28.88 3.71
C VAL A 22 -1.85 27.41 4.03
N GLY A 23 -2.40 27.12 5.21
CA GLY A 23 -2.63 25.77 5.71
C GLY A 23 -3.42 24.93 4.70
N GLY A 24 -2.91 23.74 4.41
CA GLY A 24 -3.63 22.73 3.68
C GLY A 24 -4.79 22.23 4.52
N THR A 25 -5.95 22.84 4.37
CA THR A 25 -7.21 22.15 4.61
C THR A 25 -7.29 21.08 3.54
N ALA A 26 -7.05 19.82 3.92
CA ALA A 26 -7.37 18.69 3.09
C ALA A 26 -8.87 18.78 2.75
N THR A 27 -9.20 19.09 1.49
CA THR A 27 -10.55 18.85 0.97
C THR A 27 -10.74 17.35 0.88
N SER A 28 -11.21 16.76 1.98
CA SER A 28 -11.92 15.49 1.99
C SER A 28 -13.24 15.71 1.24
N GLY A 29 -13.26 15.32 -0.03
CA GLY A 29 -14.43 15.49 -0.89
C GLY A 29 -14.35 14.59 -2.11
N GLY A 30 -13.95 13.33 -1.90
CA GLY A 30 -14.34 12.26 -2.81
C GLY A 30 -15.63 11.69 -2.27
N ASP A 31 -16.71 11.75 -3.05
CA ASP A 31 -18.01 11.20 -2.68
C ASP A 31 -17.83 9.81 -2.05
N ALA A 32 -18.24 9.70 -0.79
CA ALA A 32 -18.32 8.41 -0.12
C ALA A 32 -19.36 7.60 -0.89
N VAL A 33 -18.90 6.63 -1.68
CA VAL A 33 -19.78 5.65 -2.31
C VAL A 33 -20.58 5.00 -1.18
N ALA A 34 -21.89 5.30 -1.13
CA ALA A 34 -22.79 4.75 -0.13
C ALA A 34 -22.87 3.23 -0.31
N GLY A 35 -22.55 2.48 0.74
CA GLY A 35 -22.60 1.03 0.76
C GLY A 35 -21.59 0.41 1.72
N ASP A 36 -21.87 -0.80 2.19
CA ASP A 36 -20.97 -1.56 3.04
C ASP A 36 -19.84 -2.19 2.20
N TRP A 37 -18.70 -2.46 2.85
CA TRP A 37 -17.64 -3.22 2.20
C TRP A 37 -18.06 -4.66 2.03
N LYS A 38 -18.00 -5.19 0.81
CA LYS A 38 -18.32 -6.58 0.53
C LYS A 38 -17.06 -7.39 0.36
N LYS A 39 -17.05 -8.60 0.92
CA LYS A 39 -15.97 -9.55 0.71
C LYS A 39 -15.95 -9.98 -0.76
N VAL A 40 -14.76 -10.02 -1.36
CA VAL A 40 -14.61 -10.60 -2.70
C VAL A 40 -14.52 -12.11 -2.56
N ALA A 41 -15.35 -12.83 -3.30
CA ALA A 41 -15.34 -14.29 -3.32
C ALA A 41 -14.25 -14.85 -4.26
N GLY A 42 -13.87 -16.12 -4.05
CA GLY A 42 -12.96 -16.82 -4.96
C GLY A 42 -11.52 -16.28 -4.95
N VAL A 43 -11.12 -15.59 -3.88
CA VAL A 43 -9.75 -15.13 -3.68
C VAL A 43 -8.83 -16.33 -3.53
N THR A 44 -7.69 -16.31 -4.20
CA THR A 44 -6.66 -17.35 -4.12
C THR A 44 -5.34 -16.74 -3.65
N HIS A 45 -4.59 -17.51 -2.87
CA HIS A 45 -3.30 -17.10 -2.33
C HIS A 45 -2.21 -18.08 -2.73
N ALA A 46 -1.03 -17.54 -3.02
CA ALA A 46 0.19 -18.30 -3.21
C ALA A 46 1.32 -17.66 -2.38
N VAL A 47 1.72 -18.33 -1.31
CA VAL A 47 2.83 -17.91 -0.44
C VAL A 47 4.07 -18.71 -0.81
N THR A 48 5.17 -18.05 -1.16
CA THR A 48 6.44 -18.67 -1.55
C THR A 48 7.61 -17.88 -0.97
N GLY A 49 8.28 -18.47 0.02
CA GLY A 49 9.35 -17.78 0.75
C GLY A 49 8.81 -16.52 1.43
N ASN A 50 9.40 -15.38 1.09
CA ASN A 50 9.04 -14.05 1.59
C ASN A 50 7.98 -13.31 0.75
N ARG A 51 7.35 -14.00 -0.21
CA ARG A 51 6.38 -13.39 -1.12
C ARG A 51 5.01 -14.05 -0.96
N GLU A 52 3.99 -13.24 -0.85
CA GLU A 52 2.60 -13.65 -1.04
C GLU A 52 2.03 -13.00 -2.30
N VAL A 53 1.30 -13.79 -3.08
CA VAL A 53 0.51 -13.31 -4.21
C VAL A 53 -0.94 -13.69 -3.98
N MET A 54 -1.81 -12.67 -3.89
CA MET A 54 -3.26 -12.84 -3.87
C MET A 54 -3.84 -12.51 -5.24
N LYS A 55 -4.77 -13.34 -5.72
CA LYS A 55 -5.50 -13.10 -6.97
C LYS A 55 -7.00 -13.20 -6.76
N ALA A 56 -7.75 -12.34 -7.44
CA ALA A 56 -9.20 -12.34 -7.42
C ALA A 56 -9.79 -11.90 -8.77
N LYS A 57 -11.08 -12.20 -8.98
CA LYS A 57 -11.88 -11.64 -10.06
C LYS A 57 -12.91 -10.68 -9.49
N VAL A 58 -12.91 -9.45 -9.97
CA VAL A 58 -13.81 -8.37 -9.51
C VAL A 58 -14.40 -7.72 -10.75
N ASP A 59 -15.73 -7.70 -10.87
CA ASP A 59 -16.46 -7.14 -12.02
C ASP A 59 -15.94 -7.60 -13.40
N GLY A 60 -15.46 -8.86 -13.47
CA GLY A 60 -14.87 -9.45 -14.68
C GLY A 60 -13.38 -9.15 -14.89
N GLY A 61 -12.82 -8.16 -14.18
CA GLY A 61 -11.39 -7.84 -14.20
C GLY A 61 -10.55 -8.75 -13.30
N GLU A 62 -9.27 -8.90 -13.63
CA GLU A 62 -8.28 -9.58 -12.79
C GLU A 62 -7.62 -8.61 -11.82
N VAL A 63 -7.67 -8.93 -10.53
CA VAL A 63 -6.93 -8.22 -9.49
C VAL A 63 -5.84 -9.11 -8.94
N VAL A 64 -4.61 -8.57 -8.86
CA VAL A 64 -3.45 -9.23 -8.26
C VAL A 64 -2.83 -8.31 -7.22
N ALA A 65 -2.69 -8.75 -5.99
CA ALA A 65 -1.86 -8.07 -4.99
C ALA A 65 -0.63 -8.94 -4.69
N MET A 66 0.53 -8.31 -4.60
CA MET A 66 1.78 -8.97 -4.26
C MET A 66 2.42 -8.27 -3.07
N LEU A 67 2.55 -9.01 -1.98
CA LEU A 67 3.20 -8.57 -0.76
C LEU A 67 4.56 -9.25 -0.65
N VAL A 68 5.60 -8.45 -0.42
CA VAL A 68 6.96 -8.94 -0.23
C VAL A 68 7.45 -8.50 1.14
N TRP A 69 7.97 -9.47 1.87
CA TRP A 69 8.57 -9.31 3.18
C TRP A 69 10.10 -9.36 3.08
N ARG A 70 10.77 -8.80 4.08
CA ARG A 70 12.19 -9.00 4.30
C ARG A 70 12.48 -9.09 5.79
N ASP A 71 13.66 -9.60 6.11
CA ASP A 71 14.17 -9.52 7.47
C ASP A 71 14.33 -8.06 7.91
N TYR A 72 14.05 -7.81 9.18
CA TYR A 72 14.36 -6.54 9.81
C TYR A 72 15.86 -6.25 9.74
N SER A 73 16.19 -4.99 9.49
CA SER A 73 17.56 -4.50 9.44
C SER A 73 17.67 -3.19 10.21
N ALA A 74 18.44 -3.18 11.30
CA ALA A 74 18.66 -1.96 12.08
C ALA A 74 19.20 -0.79 11.23
N ALA A 75 19.96 -1.08 10.17
CA ALA A 75 20.49 -0.07 9.26
C ALA A 75 19.41 0.60 8.40
N LEU A 76 18.36 -0.14 8.03
CA LEU A 76 17.27 0.37 7.19
C LEU A 76 16.08 0.88 8.03
N ASP A 77 15.86 0.25 9.17
CA ASP A 77 14.61 0.33 9.94
C ASP A 77 14.77 1.05 11.29
N GLY A 78 16.00 1.30 11.73
CA GLY A 78 16.29 1.90 13.03
C GLY A 78 15.71 3.31 13.23
N ALA A 79 15.34 3.99 12.14
CA ALA A 79 14.70 5.31 12.16
C ALA A 79 13.15 5.24 12.23
N ILE A 80 12.54 4.06 12.15
CA ILE A 80 11.08 3.90 12.22
C ILE A 80 10.66 3.91 13.70
N SER A 81 9.93 4.95 14.09
CA SER A 81 9.55 5.21 15.48
C SER A 81 8.28 4.47 15.93
N LYS A 82 7.51 3.91 15.00
CA LYS A 82 6.28 3.16 15.28
C LYS A 82 6.16 1.98 14.33
N TRP A 83 5.83 0.83 14.91
CA TRP A 83 5.52 -0.39 14.18
C TRP A 83 4.06 -0.78 14.40
N TYR A 84 3.49 -1.38 13.37
CA TYR A 84 2.19 -2.01 13.39
C TYR A 84 2.36 -3.50 13.13
N GLY A 85 1.70 -4.32 13.93
CA GLY A 85 2.05 -5.72 14.17
C GLY A 85 2.51 -5.84 15.60
N ASP A 86 1.75 -6.55 16.43
CA ASP A 86 2.04 -6.70 17.85
C ASP A 86 3.33 -7.50 18.03
N MET A 87 4.39 -6.79 18.40
CA MET A 87 5.71 -7.35 18.63
C MET A 87 6.16 -6.80 19.98
N ALA A 88 5.64 -7.37 21.07
CA ALA A 88 6.06 -7.04 22.43
C ALA A 88 7.58 -7.28 22.58
N THR A 89 8.37 -6.23 22.38
CA THR A 89 9.82 -6.10 22.67
C THR A 89 10.65 -7.39 22.51
N PRO A 90 10.83 -7.87 21.27
CA PRO A 90 12.07 -7.68 20.51
C PRO A 90 11.81 -6.95 19.17
N PRO A 91 12.84 -6.48 18.42
CA PRO A 91 12.60 -5.81 17.14
C PRO A 91 11.78 -6.70 16.19
N PRO A 92 11.02 -6.10 15.25
CA PRO A 92 10.32 -6.85 14.22
C PRO A 92 11.20 -7.95 13.63
N LYS A 93 10.67 -9.15 13.42
CA LYS A 93 11.43 -10.19 12.73
C LYS A 93 11.40 -9.95 11.22
N PHE A 94 10.20 -9.74 10.70
CA PHE A 94 9.95 -9.43 9.30
C PHE A 94 9.24 -8.10 9.17
N VAL A 95 9.57 -7.37 8.12
CA VAL A 95 8.97 -6.09 7.77
C VAL A 95 8.55 -6.11 6.31
N VAL A 96 7.51 -5.37 5.97
CA VAL A 96 7.06 -5.27 4.58
C VAL A 96 8.11 -4.52 3.76
N GLU A 97 8.64 -5.19 2.74
CA GLU A 97 9.56 -4.61 1.77
C GLU A 97 8.80 -3.81 0.71
N SER A 98 7.75 -4.41 0.16
CA SER A 98 6.93 -3.79 -0.87
C SER A 98 5.53 -4.39 -0.93
N LEU A 99 4.60 -3.57 -1.42
CA LEU A 99 3.26 -3.99 -1.80
C LEU A 99 2.97 -3.46 -3.19
N MET A 100 2.53 -4.33 -4.09
CA MET A 100 2.08 -3.98 -5.43
C MET A 100 0.63 -4.44 -5.60
N ILE A 101 -0.18 -3.60 -6.21
CA ILE A 101 -1.56 -3.91 -6.59
C ILE A 101 -1.64 -3.76 -8.11
N SER A 102 -2.20 -4.76 -8.79
CA SER A 102 -2.40 -4.78 -10.23
C SER A 102 -3.87 -5.07 -10.55
N ILE A 103 -4.41 -4.35 -11.54
CA ILE A 103 -5.75 -4.53 -12.07
C ILE A 103 -5.64 -4.63 -13.59
N ASP A 104 -6.10 -5.75 -14.15
CA ASP A 104 -6.02 -6.07 -15.59
C ASP A 104 -4.62 -5.85 -16.18
N GLY A 105 -3.60 -6.30 -15.45
CA GLY A 105 -2.19 -6.20 -15.83
C GLY A 105 -1.54 -4.82 -15.67
N LYS A 106 -2.28 -3.78 -15.25
CA LYS A 106 -1.72 -2.48 -14.88
C LYS A 106 -1.38 -2.49 -13.39
N GLY A 107 -0.11 -2.23 -13.05
CA GLY A 107 0.39 -2.27 -11.68
C GLY A 107 0.64 -0.89 -11.07
N MET A 108 0.39 -0.78 -9.76
CA MET A 108 0.77 0.34 -8.89
C MET A 108 1.55 -0.21 -7.71
N ILE A 109 2.72 0.38 -7.44
CA ILE A 109 3.49 0.11 -6.24
C ILE A 109 3.02 1.07 -5.15
N ILE A 110 2.69 0.53 -3.99
CA ILE A 110 2.36 1.33 -2.82
C ILE A 110 3.61 2.04 -2.32
N PRO A 111 3.57 3.37 -2.09
CA PRO A 111 4.71 4.10 -1.56
C PRO A 111 5.20 3.51 -0.24
N GLN A 112 6.53 3.35 -0.09
CA GLN A 112 7.11 2.76 1.12
C GLN A 112 6.70 3.46 2.41
N ALA A 113 6.47 4.78 2.36
CA ALA A 113 5.97 5.56 3.51
C ALA A 113 4.59 5.09 4.04
N LYS A 114 3.88 4.20 3.31
CA LYS A 114 2.59 3.64 3.70
C LYS A 114 2.65 2.16 4.10
N SER A 115 3.79 1.48 3.89
CA SER A 115 3.91 0.03 4.15
C SER A 115 5.11 -0.35 5.01
N ARG A 116 6.20 0.42 5.01
CA ARG A 116 7.48 0.03 5.63
C ARG A 116 7.45 -0.15 7.16
N TYR A 117 6.40 0.33 7.82
CA TYR A 117 6.20 0.24 9.27
C TYR A 117 5.29 -0.94 9.67
N LEU A 118 4.90 -1.76 8.70
CA LEU A 118 4.17 -3.01 8.92
C LEU A 118 5.17 -4.13 9.21
N ALA A 119 4.92 -4.89 10.26
CA ALA A 119 5.80 -5.92 10.80
C ALA A 119 5.03 -7.18 11.20
N SER A 120 5.69 -8.33 11.15
CA SER A 120 5.09 -9.60 11.55
C SER A 120 6.13 -10.55 12.17
N GLN A 121 5.69 -11.43 13.08
CA GLN A 121 6.51 -12.57 13.54
C GLN A 121 6.61 -13.66 12.47
N TRP A 122 5.61 -13.74 11.61
CA TRP A 122 5.44 -14.79 10.62
C TRP A 122 5.11 -14.15 9.28
N MET A 123 5.88 -14.50 8.24
CA MET A 123 5.62 -14.02 6.87
C MET A 123 5.33 -15.16 5.89
N ASN A 124 5.51 -16.40 6.33
CA ASN A 124 5.44 -17.60 5.52
C ASN A 124 4.37 -18.55 6.05
N GLY A 125 3.73 -19.29 5.14
CA GLY A 125 2.73 -20.32 5.47
C GLY A 125 1.35 -19.78 5.89
N LEU A 126 1.19 -18.45 5.97
CA LEU A 126 -0.07 -17.77 6.24
C LEU A 126 -0.34 -16.73 5.16
N SER A 127 -1.62 -16.49 4.86
CA SER A 127 -2.04 -15.38 4.02
C SER A 127 -2.20 -14.13 4.87
N HIS A 128 -1.60 -13.03 4.42
CA HIS A 128 -1.69 -11.70 5.01
C HIS A 128 -2.54 -10.77 4.14
N LEU A 129 -2.75 -11.10 2.88
CA LEU A 129 -3.53 -10.26 1.98
C LEU A 129 -5.03 -10.56 2.12
N GLY A 130 -5.84 -9.53 1.91
CA GLY A 130 -7.28 -9.63 1.74
C GLY A 130 -7.79 -8.61 0.73
N ILE A 131 -9.02 -8.79 0.26
CA ILE A 131 -9.64 -7.82 -0.65
C ILE A 131 -11.16 -7.73 -0.45
N ASN A 132 -11.63 -6.50 -0.40
CA ASN A 132 -13.04 -6.13 -0.35
C ASN A 132 -13.38 -5.14 -1.46
N GLN A 133 -14.67 -5.01 -1.76
CA GLN A 133 -15.19 -4.10 -2.77
C GLN A 133 -16.33 -3.24 -2.22
N ARG A 134 -16.39 -1.98 -2.65
CA ARG A 134 -17.52 -1.07 -2.42
C ARG A 134 -17.72 -0.19 -3.66
N GLY A 135 -18.74 -0.50 -4.45
CA GLY A 135 -18.93 0.10 -5.77
C GLY A 135 -17.66 -0.09 -6.62
N GLU A 136 -17.12 1.01 -7.14
CA GLU A 136 -15.91 1.01 -8.00
C GLU A 136 -14.58 1.04 -7.19
N GLN A 137 -14.68 1.03 -5.86
CA GLN A 137 -13.52 1.03 -4.97
C GLN A 137 -13.15 -0.40 -4.58
N LEU A 138 -11.86 -0.68 -4.64
CA LEU A 138 -11.27 -1.89 -4.08
C LEU A 138 -10.50 -1.53 -2.83
N ARG A 139 -10.63 -2.34 -1.79
CA ARG A 139 -9.84 -2.23 -0.57
C ARG A 139 -8.98 -3.47 -0.43
N VAL A 140 -7.67 -3.32 -0.65
CA VAL A 140 -6.69 -4.36 -0.36
C VAL A 140 -6.29 -4.25 1.11
N LEU A 141 -6.25 -5.39 1.79
CA LEU A 141 -5.90 -5.51 3.20
C LEU A 141 -4.52 -6.15 3.32
N VAL A 142 -3.76 -5.74 4.33
CA VAL A 142 -2.58 -6.45 4.81
C VAL A 142 -2.71 -6.64 6.32
N ASP A 143 -2.95 -7.89 6.73
CA ASP A 143 -3.08 -8.30 8.12
C ASP A 143 -1.71 -8.67 8.69
N VAL A 144 -1.35 -8.06 9.81
CA VAL A 144 -0.03 -8.18 10.43
C VAL A 144 -0.13 -8.38 11.93
N GLY A 145 0.81 -9.13 12.51
CA GLY A 145 0.80 -9.43 13.94
C GLY A 145 1.55 -10.72 14.26
N ASP A 146 1.31 -11.26 15.45
CA ASP A 146 1.94 -12.50 15.95
C ASP A 146 0.97 -13.69 16.04
N GLY A 147 -0.33 -13.45 15.82
CA GLY A 147 -1.41 -14.43 15.89
C GLY A 147 -2.35 -14.27 17.09
N ALA A 148 -2.06 -13.38 18.06
CA ALA A 148 -2.92 -13.11 19.23
C ALA A 148 -3.74 -11.81 19.10
N GLU A 149 -3.12 -10.71 18.68
CA GLU A 149 -3.77 -9.46 18.25
C GLU A 149 -3.20 -9.03 16.89
N GLY A 150 -4.08 -8.58 15.99
CA GLY A 150 -3.73 -8.25 14.60
C GLY A 150 -4.00 -6.78 14.29
N TRP A 151 -3.12 -6.15 13.52
CA TRP A 151 -3.37 -4.87 12.86
C TRP A 151 -3.66 -5.11 11.39
N THR A 152 -4.55 -4.32 10.82
CA THR A 152 -4.85 -4.39 9.39
C THR A 152 -4.56 -3.05 8.74
N ALA A 153 -3.66 -3.07 7.75
CA ALA A 153 -3.46 -1.94 6.86
C ALA A 153 -4.44 -2.05 5.69
N THR A 154 -5.18 -0.97 5.41
CA THR A 154 -6.11 -0.92 4.29
C THR A 154 -5.61 0.05 3.22
N TYR A 155 -5.73 -0.37 1.96
CA TYR A 155 -5.35 0.40 0.79
C TYR A 155 -6.58 0.49 -0.11
N VAL A 156 -7.27 1.62 -0.07
CA VAL A 156 -8.43 1.86 -0.93
C VAL A 156 -7.95 2.42 -2.25
N VAL A 157 -8.25 1.71 -3.34
CA VAL A 157 -7.84 2.06 -4.69
C VAL A 157 -9.05 2.27 -5.58
N ASN A 158 -8.94 3.24 -6.49
CA ASN A 158 -9.89 3.38 -7.59
C ASN A 158 -9.56 2.33 -8.66
N ALA A 159 -10.49 1.42 -8.95
CA ALA A 159 -10.22 0.31 -9.87
C ALA A 159 -10.08 0.75 -11.34
N GLN A 160 -10.68 1.88 -11.73
CA GLN A 160 -10.71 2.33 -13.12
C GLN A 160 -9.39 2.99 -13.55
N ASN A 161 -8.77 3.75 -12.65
CA ASN A 161 -7.57 4.53 -12.95
C ASN A 161 -6.33 4.08 -12.17
N LEU A 162 -6.46 3.05 -11.32
CA LEU A 162 -5.40 2.48 -10.50
C LEU A 162 -4.66 3.54 -9.67
N SER A 163 -5.42 4.37 -8.95
CA SER A 163 -4.89 5.35 -8.01
C SER A 163 -5.23 4.96 -6.56
N LEU A 164 -4.30 5.22 -5.65
CA LEU A 164 -4.53 5.08 -4.21
C LEU A 164 -5.38 6.25 -3.71
N ILE A 165 -6.59 5.96 -3.25
CA ILE A 165 -7.53 6.93 -2.67
C ILE A 165 -7.16 7.19 -1.21
N SER A 166 -7.02 6.14 -0.41
CA SER A 166 -6.73 6.26 1.02
C SER A 166 -5.90 5.09 1.53
N HIS A 167 -5.27 5.34 2.69
CA HIS A 167 -4.50 4.37 3.44
C HIS A 167 -4.70 4.61 4.93
N GLU A 168 -4.90 3.55 5.68
CA GLU A 168 -5.02 3.58 7.15
C GLU A 168 -4.51 2.27 7.74
N VAL A 169 -4.16 2.29 9.03
CA VAL A 169 -3.86 1.09 9.80
C VAL A 169 -4.62 1.16 11.11
N ARG A 170 -5.43 0.14 11.36
CA ARG A 170 -6.33 0.05 12.52
C ARG A 170 -6.26 -1.34 13.13
N ASP A 171 -6.88 -1.49 14.29
CA ASP A 171 -7.12 -2.79 14.88
C ASP A 171 -7.79 -3.72 13.85
N GLY A 172 -7.30 -4.94 13.73
CA GLY A 172 -7.75 -5.86 12.70
C GLY A 172 -9.20 -6.26 12.88
N ALA A 173 -9.64 -6.51 14.11
CA ALA A 173 -11.03 -6.88 14.38
C ALA A 173 -11.97 -5.72 14.00
N GLU A 174 -11.61 -4.47 14.29
CA GLU A 174 -12.37 -3.31 13.83
C GLU A 174 -12.54 -3.29 12.30
N VAL A 175 -11.47 -3.52 11.54
CA VAL A 175 -11.52 -3.51 10.07
C VAL A 175 -12.35 -4.66 9.51
N HIS A 176 -12.17 -5.87 10.04
CA HIS A 176 -12.89 -7.06 9.55
C HIS A 176 -14.40 -6.99 9.86
N ASN A 177 -14.80 -6.33 10.95
CA ASN A 177 -16.20 -6.13 11.30
C ASN A 177 -16.95 -5.13 10.38
N GLU A 178 -16.25 -4.37 9.54
CA GLU A 178 -16.86 -3.49 8.54
C GLU A 178 -17.30 -4.23 7.27
N VAL A 179 -16.94 -5.50 7.13
CA VAL A 179 -17.21 -6.30 5.94
C VAL A 179 -18.50 -7.06 6.11
N VAL A 180 -19.40 -6.91 5.13
CA VAL A 180 -20.58 -7.76 4.99
C VAL A 180 -20.28 -8.90 4.00
N GLU A 181 -20.85 -10.07 4.29
CA GLU A 181 -20.77 -11.25 3.41
C GLU A 181 -21.64 -11.10 2.15
#